data_AF-A0A9X3WP33-F1
#
_entry.id   AF-A0A9X3WP33-F1
#
_cell.length_a   1.000
_cell.length_b   1.000
_cell.length_c   1.000
_cell.angle_alpha   90.00
_cell.angle_beta   90.00
_cell.angle_gamma   90.00
#
_symmetry.space_group_name_H-M   'P 1'
#
loop_
_entity.id
_entity.type
_entity.pdbx_description
1 polymer ?
#
loop_
_entity_poly.entity_id
_entity_poly.type
_entity_poly.pdbx_seq_one_letter_code
_entity_poly.pdbx_strand_id
1 'polypeptide(L)' 'MANEYNDNMPKFEDLDDRVIAEGNQKPSFSMNSKLDPKDPTEDNPYFDKTKNYSKEELEKFKKFFGGI' A
#
# COMPACT_ATOMS: atom_id res chain seq x y z
N MET A 1 7.23 -34.80 33.82
CA MET A 1 8.06 -33.62 34.15
C MET A 1 7.10 -32.46 34.24
N ALA A 2 6.86 -31.97 35.47
CA ALA A 2 5.89 -30.92 35.73
C ALA A 2 6.44 -29.59 35.20
N ASN A 3 5.64 -28.85 34.43
CA ASN A 3 5.98 -27.49 34.05
C ASN A 3 5.83 -26.63 35.31
N GLU A 4 6.95 -26.21 35.88
CA GLU A 4 6.99 -25.22 36.96
C GLU A 4 6.47 -23.89 36.40
N TYR A 5 5.20 -23.59 36.64
CA TYR A 5 4.68 -22.23 36.44
C TYR A 5 5.33 -21.34 37.50
N ASN A 6 6.25 -20.48 37.06
CA ASN A 6 6.86 -19.47 37.91
C ASN A 6 5.80 -18.41 38.24
N ASP A 7 5.35 -18.38 39.50
CA ASP A 7 4.33 -17.44 40.02
C ASP A 7 4.75 -15.96 39.90
N ASN A 8 6.02 -15.67 39.57
CA ASN A 8 6.53 -14.32 39.34
C ASN A 8 6.50 -13.90 37.86
N MET A 9 5.95 -14.71 36.96
CA MET A 9 5.76 -14.26 35.58
C MET A 9 4.55 -13.33 35.49
N PRO A 10 4.69 -12.13 34.90
CA PRO A 10 3.58 -11.22 34.73
C PRO A 10 2.50 -11.90 33.89
N LYS A 11 1.27 -11.93 34.40
CA LYS A 11 0.14 -12.50 33.68
C LYS A 11 -0.21 -11.54 32.55
N PHE A 12 -0.47 -12.08 31.35
CA PHE A 12 -0.85 -11.29 30.19
C PHE A 12 -2.17 -10.52 30.41
N GLU A 13 -2.96 -10.96 31.37
CA GLU A 13 -4.21 -10.33 31.83
C GLU A 13 -3.97 -9.07 32.68
N ASP A 14 -2.80 -8.94 33.30
CA ASP A 14 -2.40 -7.80 34.14
C ASP A 14 -1.59 -6.75 33.33
N LEU A 15 -1.58 -6.86 31.99
CA LEU A 15 -0.94 -5.90 31.08
C LEU A 15 -1.99 -4.92 30.53
N ASP A 16 -2.50 -4.07 31.40
CA ASP A 16 -3.45 -2.99 31.12
C ASP A 16 -2.79 -1.70 30.58
N ASP A 17 -1.46 -1.67 30.46
CA ASP A 17 -0.68 -0.56 29.87
C ASP A 17 -1.04 -0.26 28.41
N ARG A 18 -1.72 -1.18 27.70
CA ARG A 18 -2.23 -0.92 26.35
C ARG A 18 -3.68 -0.45 26.42
N VAL A 19 -3.87 0.86 26.53
CA VAL A 19 -5.14 1.49 26.19
C VAL A 19 -5.40 1.27 24.70
N ILE A 20 -6.16 0.24 24.37
CA ILE A 20 -6.77 0.09 23.04
C ILE A 20 -7.93 1.08 23.01
N ALA A 21 -7.63 2.33 22.69
CA ALA A 21 -8.68 3.32 22.43
C ALA A 21 -9.56 2.78 21.30
N GLU A 22 -10.88 2.81 21.48
CA GLU A 22 -11.81 2.45 20.43
C GLU A 22 -11.48 3.25 19.17
N GLY A 23 -11.45 2.57 18.01
CA GLY A 23 -11.21 3.23 16.74
C GLY A 23 -12.18 4.41 16.58
N ASN A 24 -11.67 5.55 16.08
CA ASN A 24 -12.45 6.77 15.92
C ASN A 24 -13.82 6.46 15.28
N GLN A 25 -14.92 6.57 16.03
CA GLN A 25 -16.29 6.36 15.51
C GLN A 25 -16.77 7.50 14.59
N LYS A 26 -15.85 8.41 14.24
CA LYS A 26 -16.12 9.55 13.37
C LYS A 26 -15.99 9.12 11.90
N PRO A 27 -16.82 9.66 11.01
CA PRO A 27 -16.70 9.40 9.57
C PRO A 27 -15.30 9.79 9.09
N SER A 28 -14.59 8.85 8.48
CA SER A 28 -13.31 9.09 7.82
C SER A 28 -13.56 9.45 6.36
N PHE A 29 -12.90 10.52 5.90
CA PHE A 29 -12.97 10.95 4.51
C PHE A 29 -11.66 10.60 3.81
N SER A 30 -11.72 9.71 2.83
CA SER A 30 -10.56 9.29 2.03
C SER A 30 -10.78 9.72 0.58
N MET A 31 -10.02 10.72 0.13
CA MET A 31 -9.98 11.13 -1.28
C MET A 31 -8.87 10.37 -1.99
N ASN A 32 -9.25 9.44 -2.88
CA ASN A 32 -8.32 8.81 -3.81
C ASN A 32 -8.27 9.64 -5.09
N SER A 33 -7.29 10.53 -5.20
CA SER A 33 -7.01 11.20 -6.47
C SER A 33 -6.23 10.25 -7.37
N LYS A 34 -6.89 9.62 -8.34
CA LYS A 34 -6.20 8.97 -9.45
C LYS A 34 -5.67 10.06 -10.38
N LEU A 35 -4.52 10.62 -10.02
CA LEU A 35 -3.91 11.75 -10.74
C LEU A 35 -3.20 11.31 -12.01
N ASP A 36 -2.85 10.03 -12.14
CA ASP A 36 -2.15 9.53 -13.30
C ASP A 36 -3.10 9.33 -14.50
N PRO A 37 -2.67 9.71 -15.72
CA PRO A 37 -3.43 9.47 -16.94
C PRO A 37 -3.56 7.96 -17.22
N LYS A 38 -4.66 7.58 -17.88
CA LYS A 38 -4.89 6.17 -18.26
C LYS A 38 -3.89 5.67 -19.30
N ASP A 39 -3.42 6.57 -20.18
CA ASP A 39 -2.39 6.25 -21.15
C ASP A 39 -1.04 6.79 -20.66
N PRO A 40 -0.07 5.91 -20.36
CA PRO A 40 1.24 6.31 -19.89
C PRO A 40 2.09 6.97 -20.99
N THR A 41 1.59 7.21 -22.20
CA THR A 41 2.30 7.97 -23.25
C THR A 41 1.98 9.47 -23.23
N GLU A 42 0.96 9.90 -22.47
CA GLU A 42 0.51 11.29 -22.48
C GLU A 42 1.36 12.21 -21.57
N ASP A 43 1.51 11.85 -20.29
CA ASP A 43 2.22 12.64 -19.28
C ASP A 43 3.20 11.79 -18.46
N ASN A 44 4.00 10.99 -19.15
CA ASN A 44 5.03 10.17 -18.51
C ASN A 44 6.42 10.74 -18.79
N PRO A 45 7.21 11.10 -17.75
CA PRO A 45 8.56 11.62 -17.89
C PRO A 45 9.52 10.68 -18.65
N TYR A 46 9.21 9.39 -18.68
CA TYR A 46 10.00 8.35 -19.33
C TYR A 46 9.56 8.07 -20.77
N PHE A 47 8.49 8.70 -21.25
CA PHE A 47 8.04 8.55 -22.64
C PHE A 47 8.60 9.66 -23.53
N ASP A 48 9.51 9.29 -24.43
CA ASP A 48 10.12 10.23 -25.36
C ASP A 48 9.29 10.30 -26.66
N LYS A 49 8.47 11.34 -26.79
CA LYS A 49 7.61 11.58 -27.97
C LYS A 49 8.39 11.75 -29.28
N THR A 50 9.70 11.96 -29.22
CA THR A 50 10.56 12.15 -30.41
C THR A 50 11.10 10.84 -30.96
N LYS A 51 10.98 9.73 -30.23
CA LYS A 51 11.45 8.42 -30.66
C LYS A 51 10.35 7.63 -31.37
N ASN A 52 10.73 6.94 -32.43
CA ASN A 52 9.90 5.91 -33.04
C ASN A 52 10.05 4.61 -32.24
N TYR A 53 8.97 4.21 -31.59
CA TYR A 53 8.86 2.91 -30.93
C TYR A 53 8.14 1.91 -31.84
N SER A 54 8.58 0.66 -31.80
CA SER A 54 7.81 -0.45 -32.36
C SER A 54 6.53 -0.69 -31.54
N LYS A 55 5.57 -1.41 -32.13
CA LYS A 55 4.34 -1.80 -31.42
C LYS A 55 4.63 -2.60 -30.14
N GLU A 56 5.60 -3.51 -30.21
CA GLU A 56 5.96 -4.35 -29.07
C GLU A 56 6.57 -3.55 -27.91
N GLU A 57 7.36 -2.51 -28.21
CA GLU A 57 7.94 -1.62 -27.21
C GLU A 57 6.85 -0.77 -26.55
N LEU A 58 5.91 -0.25 -27.33
CA LEU A 58 4.77 0.50 -26.79
C LEU A 58 3.87 -0.37 -25.91
N GLU A 59 3.60 -1.62 -26.30
CA GLU A 59 2.81 -2.54 -25.48
C GLU A 59 3.52 -2.91 -24.17
N LYS A 60 4.83 -3.20 -24.22
CA LYS A 60 5.62 -3.46 -23.00
C LYS A 60 5.63 -2.24 -22.08
N PHE A 61 5.80 -1.05 -22.64
CA PHE A 61 5.80 0.20 -21.89
C PHE A 61 4.44 0.46 -21.24
N LYS A 62 3.35 0.34 -22.01
CA LYS A 62 1.98 0.48 -21.49
C LYS A 62 1.71 -0.52 -20.36
N LYS A 63 2.06 -1.79 -20.56
CA LYS A 63 1.91 -2.83 -19.54
C LYS A 63 2.71 -2.57 -18.27
N PHE A 64 3.92 -2.02 -18.38
CA PHE A 64 4.77 -1.70 -17.23
C PHE A 64 4.18 -0.58 -16.36
N PHE A 65 3.66 0.48 -17.00
CA PHE A 65 3.07 1.64 -16.32
C PHE A 65 1.56 1.50 -16.04
N GLY A 66 0.98 0.32 -16.27
CA GLY A 66 -0.43 0.06 -16.00
C GLY A 66 -1.42 0.69 -17.00
N GLY A 67 -0.93 1.12 -18.17
CA GLY A 67 -1.76 1.51 -19.30
C GLY A 67 -2.50 0.31 -19.87
N ILE A 68 -3.82 0.43 -19.98
CA ILE A 68 -4.73 -0.56 -20.58
C ILE A 68 -4.88 -0.27 -22.08
#